data_AF-C4WSR2-F1
#
_entry.id   AF-C4WSR2-F1
#
_cell.length_a   1.000
_cell.length_b   1.000
_cell.length_c   1.000
_cell.angle_alpha   90.00
_cell.angle_beta   90.00
_cell.angle_gamma   90.00
#
_symmetry.space_group_name_H-M   'P 1'
#
loop_
_entity.id
_entity.type
_entity.pdbx_description
1 polymer ?
#
loop_
_entity_poly.entity_id
_entity_poly.type
_entity_poly.pdbx_seq_one_letter_code
_entity_poly.pdbx_strand_id
1 'polypeptide(L)'
;MLRSLILARGIHTSSANWSSSKAQLLKLRKKTGYPFESCKKALQLNDNSLEKSEVWLKEEAQRLGWAKANKLANRATAQGVIAFAIDNQKEVATMVEVNCETDFVARNKCFHSVVEIVTSSCLDFAKQQKALENSFSKVNLKSGDLMEVKRC
;
A
#
# COMPACT_ATOMS: atom_id res chain seq x y z
N MET A 1 66.64 1.10 13.27
CA MET A 1 65.48 1.93 12.89
C MET A 1 64.35 1.04 12.39
N LEU A 2 63.54 0.44 13.28
CA LEU A 2 62.29 -0.21 12.88
C LEU A 2 61.11 0.61 13.43
N ARG A 3 60.42 1.31 12.53
CA ARG A 3 59.17 2.00 12.83
C ARG A 3 58.06 0.95 12.88
N SER A 4 57.63 0.59 14.08
CA SER A 4 56.42 -0.21 14.30
C SER A 4 55.20 0.63 13.92
N LEU A 5 54.58 0.31 12.78
CA LEU A 5 53.28 0.85 12.38
C LEU A 5 52.20 0.10 13.16
N ILE A 6 51.75 0.71 14.27
CA ILE A 6 50.54 0.26 14.97
C ILE A 6 49.34 0.62 14.06
N LEU A 7 48.87 -0.36 13.29
CA LEU A 7 47.57 -0.33 12.64
C LEU A 7 46.49 -0.41 13.73
N ALA A 8 46.09 0.73 14.27
CA ALA A 8 44.90 0.84 15.12
C ALA A 8 43.67 0.58 14.25
N ARG A 9 43.19 -0.67 14.22
CA ARG A 9 41.86 -1.00 13.71
C ARG A 9 40.84 -0.42 14.69
N GLY A 10 40.33 0.77 14.38
CA GLY A 10 39.15 1.31 15.06
C GLY A 10 37.97 0.37 14.84
N ILE A 11 37.58 -0.34 15.90
CA ILE A 11 36.30 -1.05 15.90
C ILE A 11 35.23 0.04 15.93
N HIS A 12 34.63 0.32 14.79
CA HIS A 12 33.39 1.09 14.73
C HIS A 12 32.28 0.22 15.35
N THR A 13 32.12 0.29 16.67
CA THR A 13 30.85 -0.12 17.28
C THR A 13 29.84 0.94 16.90
N SER A 14 29.03 0.70 15.87
CA SER A 14 27.84 1.52 15.65
C SER A 14 26.90 1.28 16.84
N SER A 15 27.02 2.11 17.87
CA SER A 15 26.10 2.13 19.00
C SER A 15 24.80 2.78 18.54
N ALA A 16 24.00 1.96 17.88
CA ALA A 16 22.64 2.24 17.45
C ALA A 16 21.68 1.33 18.23
N ASN A 17 21.89 1.22 19.55
CA ASN A 17 20.95 0.49 20.40
C ASN A 17 19.76 1.39 20.71
N TRP A 18 18.89 1.59 19.71
CA TRP A 18 17.61 2.25 19.90
C TRP A 18 16.63 1.26 20.55
N SER A 19 16.65 1.25 21.87
CA SER A 19 15.82 0.40 22.74
C SER A 19 14.37 0.90 22.79
N SER A 20 13.58 0.57 21.78
CA SER A 20 12.11 0.64 21.89
C SER A 20 11.61 -0.42 22.87
N SER A 21 10.68 -0.09 23.77
CA SER A 21 10.13 -1.06 24.72
C SER A 21 9.49 -2.25 23.99
N LYS A 22 9.97 -3.47 24.30
CA LYS A 22 9.49 -4.74 23.69
C LYS A 22 7.97 -4.90 23.85
N ALA A 23 7.42 -4.49 24.99
CA ALA A 23 5.98 -4.56 25.25
C ALA A 23 5.18 -3.63 24.33
N GLN A 24 5.63 -2.40 24.12
CA GLN A 24 4.97 -1.43 23.26
C GLN A 24 5.07 -1.83 21.78
N LEU A 25 6.21 -2.35 21.35
CA LEU A 25 6.40 -2.88 19.99
C LEU A 25 5.43 -4.02 19.69
N LEU A 26 5.27 -4.98 20.60
CA LEU A 26 4.32 -6.08 20.43
C LEU A 26 2.88 -5.57 20.40
N LYS A 27 2.53 -4.63 21.29
CA LYS A 27 1.18 -4.06 21.34
C LYS A 27 0.82 -3.33 20.03
N LEU A 28 1.73 -2.49 19.53
CA LEU A 28 1.55 -1.76 18.28
C LEU A 28 1.43 -2.72 17.08
N ARG A 29 2.30 -3.74 17.01
CA ARG A 29 2.26 -4.76 15.93
C ARG A 29 0.96 -5.56 15.91
N LYS A 30 0.47 -5.97 17.08
CA LYS A 30 -0.79 -6.72 17.22
C LYS A 30 -1.98 -5.88 16.82
N LYS A 31 -1.99 -4.60 17.20
CA LYS A 31 -3.08 -3.68 16.88
C LYS A 31 -3.12 -3.29 15.39
N THR A 32 -1.96 -3.05 14.78
CA THR A 32 -1.89 -2.44 13.44
C THR A 32 -1.59 -3.40 12.30
N GLY A 33 -0.89 -4.51 12.54
CA GLY A 33 -0.52 -5.45 11.48
C GLY A 33 0.75 -5.11 10.70
N TYR A 34 1.31 -3.89 10.82
CA TYR A 34 2.47 -3.45 10.03
C TYR A 34 3.77 -4.23 10.33
N PRO A 35 4.77 -4.25 9.43
CA PRO A 35 6.05 -4.92 9.69
C PRO A 35 6.73 -4.45 10.99
N PHE A 36 7.39 -5.38 11.70
CA PHE A 36 8.06 -5.07 12.98
C PHE A 36 9.05 -3.90 12.87
N GLU A 37 9.79 -3.81 11.77
CA GLU A 37 10.76 -2.75 11.56
C GLU A 37 10.09 -1.37 11.43
N SER A 38 8.95 -1.30 10.73
CA SER A 38 8.15 -0.07 10.64
C SER A 38 7.59 0.32 12.01
N CYS A 39 7.05 -0.64 12.79
CA CYS A 39 6.56 -0.38 14.14
C CYS A 39 7.68 0.09 15.08
N LYS A 40 8.88 -0.47 14.96
CA LYS A 40 10.05 -0.08 15.74
C LYS A 40 10.47 1.36 15.42
N LYS A 41 10.56 1.70 14.13
CA LYS A 41 10.86 3.07 13.67
C LYS A 41 9.80 4.08 14.13
N ALA A 42 8.52 3.72 14.01
CA ALA A 42 7.41 4.56 14.45
C ALA A 42 7.53 4.91 15.94
N LEU A 43 7.77 3.90 16.79
CA LEU A 43 7.95 4.09 18.23
C LEU A 43 9.18 4.94 18.56
N GLN A 44 10.28 4.78 17.81
CA GLN A 44 11.49 5.57 18.02
C GLN A 44 11.31 7.04 17.68
N LEU A 45 10.57 7.36 16.61
CA LEU A 45 10.33 8.74 16.17
C LEU A 45 9.27 9.46 16.98
N ASN A 46 8.44 8.73 17.73
CA ASN A 46 7.31 9.27 18.47
C ASN A 46 7.43 9.06 19.99
N ASP A 47 8.66 8.99 20.51
CA ASP A 47 8.96 8.86 21.94
C ASP A 47 8.20 7.70 22.63
N ASN A 48 8.06 6.58 21.92
CA ASN A 48 7.29 5.40 22.32
C ASN A 48 5.78 5.65 22.57
N SER A 49 5.20 6.77 22.10
CA SER A 49 3.74 6.97 22.11
C SER A 49 3.07 6.04 21.09
N LEU A 50 2.09 5.25 21.52
CA LEU A 50 1.38 4.31 20.65
C LEU A 50 0.49 5.06 19.65
N GLU A 51 -0.23 6.08 20.11
CA GLU A 51 -1.19 6.85 19.34
C GLU A 51 -0.51 7.61 18.20
N LYS A 52 0.57 8.33 18.52
CA LYS A 52 1.38 9.04 17.51
C LYS A 52 2.04 8.06 16.53
N SER A 53 2.52 6.92 17.02
CA SER A 53 3.11 5.87 16.17
C SER A 53 2.09 5.26 15.20
N GLU A 54 0.83 5.10 15.60
CA GLU A 54 -0.23 4.60 14.72
C GLU A 54 -0.55 5.56 13.58
N VAL A 55 -0.62 6.85 13.88
CA VAL A 55 -0.82 7.89 12.86
C VAL A 55 0.36 7.91 11.90
N TRP A 56 1.59 7.96 12.44
CA TRP A 56 2.81 7.93 11.64
C TRP A 56 2.90 6.69 10.74
N LEU A 57 2.52 5.51 11.25
CA LEU A 57 2.50 4.27 10.46
C LEU A 57 1.54 4.33 9.27
N LYS A 58 0.37 4.96 9.43
CA LYS A 58 -0.60 5.10 8.34
C LYS A 58 -0.07 6.03 7.24
N GLU A 59 0.42 7.20 7.64
CA GLU A 59 0.99 8.18 6.72
C GLU A 59 2.20 7.60 5.96
N GLU A 60 3.09 6.93 6.69
CA GLU A 60 4.27 6.31 6.10
C GLU A 60 3.92 5.12 5.20
N ALA A 61 2.93 4.30 5.57
CA ALA A 61 2.45 3.21 4.74
C ALA A 61 1.87 3.71 3.41
N GLN A 62 1.13 4.82 3.43
CA GLN A 62 0.62 5.44 2.22
C GLN A 62 1.78 5.91 1.34
N ARG A 63 2.71 6.69 1.89
CA ARG A 63 3.88 7.23 1.17
C ARG A 63 4.73 6.12 0.54
N LEU A 64 5.05 5.08 1.30
CA LEU A 64 5.83 3.93 0.81
C LEU A 64 5.04 3.09 -0.19
N GLY A 65 3.71 3.00 -0.03
CA GLY A 65 2.80 2.34 -0.95
C GLY A 65 2.90 2.92 -2.35
N TRP A 66 2.81 4.25 -2.48
CA TRP A 66 2.98 4.96 -3.76
C TRP A 66 4.35 4.71 -4.38
N ALA A 67 5.42 4.86 -3.60
CA ALA A 67 6.78 4.63 -4.10
C ALA A 67 6.98 3.18 -4.60
N LYS A 68 6.40 2.21 -3.88
CA LYS A 68 6.47 0.80 -4.25
C LYS A 68 5.63 0.50 -5.48
N ALA A 69 4.41 1.05 -5.58
CA ALA A 69 3.55 0.90 -6.76
C ALA A 69 4.28 1.36 -8.02
N ASN A 70 4.92 2.53 -7.98
CA ASN A 70 5.67 3.08 -9.11
C ASN A 70 6.84 2.19 -9.52
N LYS A 71 7.56 1.61 -8.54
CA LYS A 71 8.67 0.68 -8.81
C LYS A 71 8.19 -0.63 -9.44
N LEU A 72 6.97 -1.07 -9.12
CA LEU A 72 6.40 -2.33 -9.59
C LEU A 72 5.58 -2.20 -10.88
N ALA A 73 5.25 -0.98 -11.31
CA ALA A 73 4.35 -0.69 -12.44
C ALA A 73 4.73 -1.37 -13.77
N ASN A 74 6.01 -1.65 -13.99
CA ASN A 74 6.49 -2.27 -15.25
C ASN A 74 6.52 -3.80 -15.21
N ARG A 75 6.08 -4.43 -14.11
CA ARG A 75 6.04 -5.89 -14.00
C ARG A 75 4.80 -6.44 -14.67
N ALA A 76 4.91 -7.66 -15.21
CA ALA A 76 3.77 -8.35 -15.82
C ALA A 76 2.76 -8.79 -14.75
N THR A 77 1.50 -8.39 -14.93
CA THR A 77 0.36 -8.76 -14.05
C THR A 77 -0.69 -9.53 -14.85
N ALA A 78 -0.46 -10.83 -15.07
CA ALA A 78 -1.35 -11.67 -15.88
C ALA A 78 -2.48 -12.33 -15.07
N GLN A 79 -2.45 -12.22 -13.74
CA GLN A 79 -3.50 -12.73 -12.84
C GLN A 79 -4.40 -11.59 -12.38
N GLY A 80 -5.52 -11.87 -11.73
CA GLY A 80 -6.43 -10.81 -11.29
C GLY A 80 -7.82 -11.29 -10.91
N VAL A 81 -8.72 -10.33 -10.73
CA VAL A 81 -10.15 -10.54 -10.50
C VAL A 81 -10.94 -9.67 -11.47
N ILE A 82 -11.96 -10.26 -12.09
CA ILE A 82 -13.01 -9.53 -12.81
C ILE A 82 -14.21 -9.43 -11.88
N ALA A 83 -14.70 -8.22 -11.67
CA ALA A 83 -15.88 -7.92 -10.88
C ALA A 83 -16.89 -7.12 -11.70
N PHE A 84 -18.17 -7.29 -11.38
CA PHE A 84 -19.24 -6.51 -11.99
C PHE A 84 -20.21 -6.04 -10.92
N ALA A 85 -20.80 -4.87 -11.14
CA ALA A 85 -21.88 -4.35 -10.33
C ALA A 85 -22.96 -3.78 -11.25
N ILE A 86 -24.21 -3.97 -10.84
CA ILE A 86 -25.39 -3.53 -11.58
C ILE A 86 -26.20 -2.67 -10.63
N ASP A 87 -26.72 -1.55 -11.13
CA ASP A 87 -27.64 -0.74 -10.34
C ASP A 87 -28.96 -1.47 -10.05
N ASN A 88 -29.65 -1.08 -8.99
CA ASN A 88 -30.95 -1.62 -8.61
C ASN A 88 -32.00 -1.52 -9.73
N GLN A 89 -31.94 -0.47 -10.56
CA GLN A 89 -32.85 -0.26 -11.69
C GLN A 89 -32.46 -1.09 -12.92
N LYS A 90 -31.29 -1.75 -12.90
CA LYS A 90 -30.70 -2.55 -13.99
C LYS A 90 -30.46 -1.78 -15.28
N GLU A 91 -30.41 -0.45 -15.21
CA GLU A 91 -30.13 0.43 -16.35
C GLU A 91 -28.64 0.66 -16.58
N VAL A 92 -27.85 0.64 -15.50
CA VAL A 92 -26.40 0.88 -15.53
C VAL A 92 -25.68 -0.32 -14.93
N ALA A 93 -24.64 -0.78 -15.63
CA ALA A 93 -23.75 -1.82 -15.17
C ALA A 93 -22.30 -1.41 -15.41
N THR A 94 -21.43 -1.84 -14.50
CA THR A 94 -19.99 -1.64 -14.59
C THR A 94 -19.31 -2.99 -14.49
N MET A 95 -18.30 -3.21 -15.32
CA MET A 95 -17.39 -4.34 -15.22
C MET A 95 -15.96 -3.80 -15.05
N VAL A 96 -15.24 -4.32 -14.06
CA VAL A 96 -13.87 -3.93 -13.74
C VAL A 96 -12.99 -5.16 -13.74
N GLU A 97 -11.85 -5.06 -14.42
CA GLU A 97 -10.76 -6.02 -14.32
C GLU A 97 -9.64 -5.39 -13.49
N VAL A 98 -9.24 -6.06 -12.40
CA VAL A 98 -8.12 -5.62 -11.56
C VAL A 98 -7.06 -6.71 -11.56
N ASN A 99 -5.92 -6.42 -12.17
CA ASN A 99 -4.83 -7.37 -12.33
C ASN A 99 -3.83 -7.33 -11.15
N CYS A 100 -3.10 -8.44 -10.97
CA CYS A 100 -2.02 -8.61 -10.01
C CYS A 100 -0.97 -9.61 -10.53
N GLU A 101 0.17 -9.72 -9.85
CA GLU A 101 1.28 -10.58 -10.29
C GLU A 101 0.96 -12.08 -10.11
N THR A 102 0.26 -12.48 -9.03
CA THR A 102 0.08 -13.88 -8.64
C THR A 102 -1.34 -14.18 -8.18
N ASP A 103 -1.79 -15.44 -8.34
CA ASP A 103 -3.11 -15.90 -7.92
C ASP A 103 -3.32 -15.88 -6.40
N PHE A 104 -2.24 -15.99 -5.61
CA PHE A 104 -2.30 -15.83 -4.15
C PHE A 104 -2.80 -14.45 -3.74
N VAL A 105 -2.45 -13.40 -4.48
CA VAL A 105 -2.94 -12.04 -4.25
C VAL A 105 -4.41 -11.94 -4.67
N ALA A 106 -4.76 -12.49 -5.83
CA ALA A 106 -6.14 -12.48 -6.35
C ALA A 106 -7.15 -13.17 -5.42
N ARG A 107 -6.71 -14.12 -4.57
CA ARG A 107 -7.55 -14.81 -3.59
C ARG A 107 -7.60 -14.15 -2.21
N ASN A 108 -6.86 -13.05 -2.01
CA ASN A 108 -6.79 -12.38 -0.71
C ASN A 108 -8.04 -11.52 -0.47
N LYS A 109 -8.64 -11.64 0.73
CA LYS A 109 -9.83 -10.86 1.12
C LYS A 109 -9.61 -9.34 1.05
N CYS A 110 -8.43 -8.85 1.42
CA CYS A 110 -8.08 -7.44 1.33
C CYS A 110 -8.05 -6.97 -0.14
N PHE A 111 -7.56 -7.81 -1.05
CA PHE A 111 -7.59 -7.51 -2.48
C PHE A 111 -9.04 -7.45 -2.98
N HIS A 112 -9.91 -8.37 -2.55
CA HIS A 112 -11.34 -8.35 -2.89
C HIS A 112 -12.02 -7.08 -2.39
N SER A 113 -11.74 -6.63 -1.17
CA SER A 113 -12.27 -5.37 -0.65
C SER A 113 -11.85 -4.16 -1.50
N VAL A 114 -10.62 -4.12 -2.01
CA VAL A 114 -10.19 -3.06 -2.94
C VAL A 114 -10.98 -3.14 -4.25
N VAL A 115 -11.12 -4.34 -4.83
CA VAL A 115 -11.88 -4.54 -6.07
C VAL A 115 -13.34 -4.11 -5.90
N GLU A 116 -13.96 -4.40 -4.76
CA GLU A 116 -15.33 -4.00 -4.44
C GLU A 116 -15.49 -2.47 -4.35
N ILE A 117 -14.55 -1.79 -3.69
CA ILE A 117 -14.53 -0.32 -3.60
C ILE A 117 -14.40 0.30 -4.99
N VAL A 118 -13.49 -0.22 -5.82
CA VAL A 118 -13.28 0.27 -7.19
C VAL A 118 -14.54 0.05 -8.03
N THR A 119 -15.11 -1.16 -7.99
CA THR A 119 -16.30 -1.52 -8.77
C THR A 119 -17.51 -0.65 -8.39
N SER A 120 -17.72 -0.44 -7.09
CA SER A 120 -18.80 0.42 -6.58
C SER A 120 -18.59 1.88 -6.98
N SER A 121 -17.37 2.39 -6.86
CA SER A 121 -17.03 3.77 -7.24
C SER A 121 -17.22 4.02 -8.74
N CYS A 122 -16.85 3.05 -9.59
CA CYS A 122 -17.09 3.12 -11.02
C CYS A 122 -18.59 3.05 -11.37
N LEU A 123 -19.39 2.27 -10.65
CA LEU A 123 -20.85 2.25 -10.82
C LEU A 123 -21.46 3.62 -10.44
N ASP A 124 -21.05 4.20 -9.33
CA ASP A 124 -21.52 5.52 -8.88
C ASP A 124 -21.15 6.64 -9.86
N PHE A 125 -19.95 6.57 -10.44
CA PHE A 125 -19.53 7.48 -11.50
C PHE A 125 -20.38 7.30 -12.77
N ALA A 126 -20.60 6.06 -13.21
CA ALA A 126 -21.41 5.77 -14.39
C ALA A 126 -22.86 6.26 -14.26
N LYS A 127 -23.45 6.15 -13.06
CA LYS A 127 -24.80 6.69 -12.75
C LYS A 127 -24.89 8.20 -12.94
N GLN A 128 -23.82 8.93 -12.63
CA GLN A 128 -23.79 10.39 -12.77
C GLN A 128 -23.68 10.82 -14.24
N GLN A 129 -23.04 10.01 -15.07
CA GLN A 129 -23.00 10.20 -16.52
C GLN A 129 -24.30 9.73 -17.18
N LYS A 130 -25.37 10.54 -17.06
CA LYS A 130 -26.69 10.30 -17.68
C LYS A 130 -26.71 10.28 -19.22
N ALA A 131 -25.58 10.51 -19.89
CA ALA A 131 -25.48 10.53 -21.35
C ALA A 131 -24.22 9.79 -21.81
N LEU A 132 -24.25 8.46 -21.71
CA LEU A 132 -23.37 7.63 -22.52
C LEU A 132 -23.95 7.63 -23.94
N GLU A 133 -23.43 8.47 -24.83
CA GLU A 133 -23.82 8.48 -26.26
C GLU A 133 -23.52 7.14 -26.95
N ASN A 134 -22.67 6.30 -26.34
CA ASN A 134 -22.33 4.95 -26.79
C ASN A 134 -22.82 3.91 -25.79
N SER A 135 -23.36 2.78 -26.26
CA SER A 135 -23.88 1.68 -25.42
C SER A 135 -22.85 1.05 -24.47
N PHE A 136 -21.55 1.34 -24.64
CA PHE A 136 -20.47 0.89 -23.75
C PHE A 136 -19.28 1.85 -23.82
N SER A 137 -18.68 2.16 -22.68
CA SER A 137 -17.43 2.92 -22.59
C SER A 137 -16.34 2.06 -21.95
N LYS A 138 -15.25 1.84 -22.69
CA LYS A 138 -14.07 1.14 -22.17
C LYS A 138 -13.04 2.17 -21.68
N VAL A 139 -12.76 2.15 -20.39
CA VAL A 139 -11.67 2.92 -19.79
C VAL A 139 -10.57 1.94 -19.40
N ASN A 140 -9.34 2.21 -19.83
CA ASN A 140 -8.16 1.48 -19.38
C ASN A 140 -7.32 2.43 -18.55
N LEU A 141 -7.28 2.18 -17.23
CA LEU A 141 -6.43 2.94 -16.32
C LEU A 141 -5.07 2.24 -16.27
N LYS A 142 -4.03 2.88 -16.79
CA LYS A 142 -2.65 2.40 -16.63
C LYS A 142 -2.11 2.88 -15.29
N SER A 143 -1.00 2.30 -14.83
CA SER A 143 -0.33 2.74 -13.60
C SER A 143 0.05 4.23 -13.60
N GLY A 144 0.24 4.84 -14.77
CA GLY A 144 0.45 6.28 -14.93
C GLY A 144 -0.75 7.12 -14.49
N ASP A 145 -1.97 6.69 -14.84
CA ASP A 145 -3.21 7.43 -14.58
C ASP A 145 -3.62 7.36 -13.10
N LEU A 146 -3.17 6.30 -12.40
CA LEU A 146 -3.40 6.13 -10.96
C LEU A 146 -2.54 7.07 -10.10
N MET A 147 -1.39 7.56 -10.60
CA MET A 147 -0.50 8.48 -9.87
C MET A 147 -1.07 9.88 -9.66
N GLU A 148 -2.09 10.26 -10.44
CA GLU A 148 -2.77 11.55 -10.32
C GLU A 148 -3.89 11.52 -9.27
N VAL A 149 -4.32 10.32 -8.84
CA VAL A 149 -5.36 10.12 -7.83
C VAL A 149 -4.77 10.31 -6.43
N LYS A 150 -4.53 11.57 -6.03
CA LYS A 150 -3.88 11.95 -4.76
C LYS A 150 -4.69 11.64 -3.50
N ARG A 151 -5.93 11.18 -3.63
CA ARG A 151 -6.85 10.93 -2.50
C ARG A 151 -7.73 9.70 -2.76
N CYS A 152 -7.22 8.54 -2.38
CA CYS A 152 -8.00 7.42 -1.85
C CYS A 152 -7.21 6.85 -0.66
#